data_AF-A0A8T6G0P7-F1
#
_entry.id   AF-A0A8T6G0P7-F1
#
_cell.length_a   1.000
_cell.length_b   1.000
_cell.length_c   1.000
_cell.angle_alpha   90.00
_cell.angle_beta   90.00
_cell.angle_gamma   90.00
#
_symmetry.space_group_name_H-M   'P 1'
#
loop_
_entity.id
_entity.type
_entity.pdbx_description
1 polymer ?
#
loop_
_entity_poly.entity_id
_entity_poly.type
_entity_poly.pdbx_seq_one_letter_code
_entity_poly.pdbx_strand_id
1 'polypeptide(L)'
;MAEAAQGGFTTATDLADYLVRKGLPFREAHAVVGSVVRVCLDRGCGLADLSLAEYQEVCDRIGADVFDAITVEGSLAARDIPGGTAPTQVRAAIAAARARLEQDRSALA
;
A
#
# COMPACT_ATOMS: atom_id res chain seq x y z
N MET A 1 -2.54 -4.74 -16.78
CA MET A 1 -1.65 -4.85 -15.61
C MET A 1 -2.30 -4.32 -14.34
N ALA A 2 -2.93 -3.14 -14.36
CA ALA A 2 -3.59 -2.55 -13.17
C ALA A 2 -4.62 -3.49 -12.50
N GLU A 3 -5.48 -4.14 -13.29
CA GLU A 3 -6.48 -5.10 -12.80
C GLU A 3 -5.84 -6.25 -11.98
N ALA A 4 -4.71 -6.78 -12.44
CA ALA A 4 -3.98 -7.82 -11.72
C ALA A 4 -3.36 -7.32 -10.40
N ALA A 5 -3.04 -6.03 -10.30
CA ALA A 5 -2.51 -5.43 -9.07
C ALA A 5 -3.62 -5.15 -8.03
N GLN A 6 -4.87 -4.99 -8.49
CA GLN A 6 -6.05 -4.75 -7.63
C GLN A 6 -6.66 -6.06 -7.10
N GLY A 7 -6.41 -7.20 -7.74
CA GLY A 7 -6.97 -8.50 -7.34
C GLY A 7 -6.34 -9.09 -6.08
N GLY A 8 -7.08 -9.96 -5.39
CA GLY A 8 -6.50 -10.93 -4.43
C GLY A 8 -6.02 -10.38 -3.08
N PHE A 9 -6.65 -9.31 -2.56
CA PHE A 9 -6.29 -8.72 -1.26
C PHE A 9 -4.83 -8.23 -1.17
N THR A 10 -4.22 -7.88 -2.30
CA THR A 10 -2.83 -7.39 -2.39
C THR A 10 -2.55 -6.21 -1.47
N THR A 11 -3.55 -5.35 -1.23
CA THR A 11 -3.45 -4.18 -0.34
C THR A 11 -3.82 -4.46 1.12
N ALA A 12 -4.08 -5.71 1.51
CA ALA A 12 -4.31 -6.07 2.91
C ALA A 12 -3.08 -5.76 3.80
N THR A 13 -1.87 -5.91 3.26
CA THR A 13 -0.64 -5.51 3.96
C THR A 13 -0.59 -3.99 4.17
N ASP A 14 -1.10 -3.19 3.22
CA ASP A 14 -1.19 -1.74 3.38
C ASP A 14 -2.19 -1.36 4.49
N LEU A 15 -3.28 -2.11 4.65
CA LEU A 15 -4.20 -1.97 5.78
C LEU A 15 -3.53 -2.28 7.13
N ALA A 16 -2.65 -3.29 7.18
CA ALA A 16 -1.87 -3.59 8.38
C ALA A 16 -0.90 -2.45 8.72
N ASP A 17 -0.14 -1.96 7.74
CA ASP A 17 0.76 -0.82 7.90
C ASP A 17 0.00 0.44 8.36
N TYR A 18 -1.19 0.68 7.80
CA TYR A 18 -2.09 1.75 8.21
C TYR A 18 -2.44 1.68 9.70
N LEU A 19 -2.85 0.51 10.20
CA LEU A 19 -3.17 0.31 11.61
C LEU A 19 -1.94 0.47 12.52
N VAL A 20 -0.77 -0.01 12.07
CA VAL A 20 0.49 0.18 12.80
C VAL A 20 0.83 1.66 12.93
N ARG A 21 0.66 2.45 11.86
CA ARG A 21 0.83 3.91 11.90
C ARG A 21 -0.18 4.59 12.84
N LYS A 22 -1.36 4.01 13.04
CA LYS A 22 -2.36 4.43 14.05
C LYS A 22 -2.11 3.90 15.46
N GLY A 23 -0.95 3.28 15.68
CA GLY A 23 -0.48 2.88 16.99
C GLY A 23 -0.92 1.50 17.45
N LEU A 24 -1.45 0.64 16.56
CA LEU A 24 -1.63 -0.78 16.88
C LEU A 24 -0.28 -1.50 16.83
N PRO A 25 0.01 -2.40 17.78
CA PRO A 25 1.13 -3.33 17.65
C PRO A 25 1.00 -4.16 16.38
N PHE A 26 2.12 -4.42 15.69
CA PHE A 26 2.15 -5.13 14.41
C PHE A 26 1.36 -6.44 14.41
N ARG A 27 1.49 -7.25 15.47
CA ARG A 27 0.76 -8.52 15.61
C ARG A 27 -0.76 -8.31 15.68
N GLU A 28 -1.21 -7.29 16.40
CA GLU A 28 -2.63 -6.98 16.53
C GLU A 28 -3.20 -6.40 15.24
N ALA A 29 -2.45 -5.51 14.57
CA ALA A 29 -2.82 -4.99 13.25
C ALA A 29 -3.03 -6.13 12.24
N HIS A 30 -2.11 -7.10 12.18
CA HIS A 30 -2.26 -8.27 11.31
C HIS A 30 -3.43 -9.18 11.70
N ALA A 31 -3.74 -9.32 12.99
CA ALA A 31 -4.91 -10.09 13.44
C ALA A 31 -6.22 -9.41 13.00
N VAL A 32 -6.34 -8.09 13.18
CA VAL A 32 -7.48 -7.28 12.72
C VAL A 32 -7.67 -7.43 11.21
N VAL A 33 -6.60 -7.26 10.42
CA VAL A 33 -6.63 -7.42 8.96
C VAL A 33 -7.05 -8.83 8.56
N GLY A 34 -6.57 -9.86 9.26
CA GLY A 34 -6.99 -11.24 9.03
C GLY A 34 -8.50 -11.44 9.20
N SER A 35 -9.10 -10.81 10.22
CA SER A 35 -10.55 -10.81 10.42
C SER A 35 -11.30 -10.07 9.31
N VAL A 36 -10.80 -8.91 8.86
CA VAL A 36 -11.37 -8.17 7.73
C VAL A 36 -11.36 -9.01 6.46
N VAL A 37 -10.21 -9.62 6.12
CA VAL A 37 -10.07 -10.47 4.93
C VAL A 37 -11.00 -11.69 5.02
N ARG A 38 -11.19 -12.27 6.21
CA ARG A 38 -12.17 -13.34 6.42
C ARG A 38 -13.58 -12.86 6.07
N VAL A 39 -14.02 -11.70 6.57
CA VAL A 39 -15.35 -11.13 6.27
C VAL A 39 -15.53 -10.94 4.76
N CYS A 40 -14.52 -10.40 4.08
CA CYS A 40 -14.56 -10.23 2.63
C CYS A 40 -14.69 -11.57 1.88
N LEU A 41 -13.92 -12.58 2.28
CA LEU A 41 -13.98 -13.92 1.69
C LEU A 41 -15.36 -14.57 1.89
N ASP A 42 -15.92 -14.49 3.09
CA ASP A 42 -17.22 -15.08 3.43
C ASP A 42 -18.36 -14.42 2.63
N ARG A 43 -18.20 -13.15 2.24
CA ARG A 43 -19.18 -12.37 1.47
C ARG A 43 -18.91 -12.32 -0.04
N GLY A 44 -17.76 -12.82 -0.49
CA GLY A 44 -17.35 -12.74 -1.88
C GLY A 44 -17.09 -11.31 -2.37
N CYS A 45 -16.63 -10.41 -1.49
CA CYS A 45 -16.30 -9.02 -1.82
C CYS A 45 -14.82 -8.69 -1.57
N GLY A 46 -14.37 -7.53 -2.00
CA GLY A 46 -13.03 -6.99 -1.75
C GLY A 46 -12.98 -6.03 -0.56
N LEU A 47 -11.77 -5.57 -0.23
CA LEU A 47 -11.55 -4.58 0.84
C LEU A 47 -12.25 -3.24 0.54
N ALA A 48 -12.28 -2.83 -0.73
CA ALA A 48 -12.92 -1.59 -1.15
C ALA A 48 -14.45 -1.62 -1.07
N ASP A 49 -15.05 -2.82 -0.97
CA ASP A 49 -16.50 -2.99 -0.92
C ASP A 49 -17.08 -2.89 0.50
N LEU A 50 -16.22 -2.93 1.54
CA LEU A 50 -16.64 -2.76 2.92
C LEU A 50 -16.88 -1.28 3.23
N SER A 51 -17.99 -1.00 3.92
CA SER A 51 -18.28 0.32 4.47
C SER A 51 -17.37 0.66 5.66
N LEU A 52 -17.24 1.94 5.96
CA LEU A 52 -16.49 2.39 7.14
C LEU A 52 -17.05 1.79 8.44
N ALA A 53 -18.39 1.66 8.54
CA ALA A 53 -19.01 1.07 9.71
C ALA A 53 -18.57 -0.39 9.92
N GLU A 54 -18.53 -1.19 8.84
CA GLU A 54 -18.07 -2.58 8.90
C GLU A 54 -16.58 -2.69 9.25
N TYR A 55 -15.75 -1.75 8.80
CA TYR A 55 -14.37 -1.65 9.28
C TYR A 55 -14.31 -1.34 10.78
N GLN A 56 -15.13 -0.41 11.25
CA GLN A 56 -15.18 0.01 12.65
C GLN A 56 -15.75 -1.04 13.60
N GLU A 57 -16.56 -1.99 13.10
CA GLU A 57 -16.95 -3.19 13.84
C GLU A 57 -15.75 -4.07 14.20
N VAL A 58 -14.71 -4.09 13.37
CA VAL A 58 -13.48 -4.87 13.62
C VAL A 58 -12.45 -4.06 14.40
N CYS A 59 -12.31 -2.76 14.11
CA CYS A 59 -11.38 -1.88 14.82
C CYS A 59 -11.83 -0.41 14.75
N ASP A 60 -12.07 0.17 15.92
CA ASP A 60 -12.49 1.57 16.12
C ASP A 60 -11.47 2.61 15.63
N ARG A 61 -10.21 2.22 15.46
CA ARG A 61 -9.15 3.11 14.94
C ARG A 61 -9.20 3.30 13.43
N ILE A 62 -10.00 2.49 12.72
CA ILE A 62 -10.16 2.64 11.28
C ILE A 62 -11.06 3.86 11.01
N GLY A 63 -10.51 4.80 10.24
CA GLY A 63 -11.19 6.02 9.80
C GLY A 63 -11.45 6.01 8.30
N ALA A 64 -12.13 7.03 7.79
CA ALA A 64 -12.44 7.17 6.36
C ALA A 64 -11.19 7.21 5.46
N ASP A 65 -10.04 7.60 6.02
CA ASP A 65 -8.72 7.57 5.36
C ASP A 65 -8.24 6.16 5.00
N VAL A 66 -8.93 5.10 5.45
CA VAL A 66 -8.64 3.71 5.07
C VAL A 66 -8.81 3.48 3.56
N PHE A 67 -9.80 4.13 2.93
CA PHE A 67 -10.11 3.91 1.53
C PHE A 67 -8.99 4.40 0.62
N ASP A 68 -8.29 5.45 1.01
CA ASP A 68 -7.10 5.92 0.30
C ASP A 68 -5.94 4.94 0.49
N ALA A 69 -5.76 4.42 1.71
CA ALA A 69 -4.65 3.54 2.07
C ALA A 69 -4.67 2.18 1.35
N ILE A 70 -5.85 1.65 1.03
CA ILE A 70 -6.01 0.33 0.41
C ILE A 70 -6.08 0.36 -1.13
N THR A 71 -5.88 1.54 -1.75
CA THR A 71 -5.77 1.66 -3.21
C THR A 71 -4.38 1.27 -3.70
N VAL A 72 -4.26 0.93 -4.99
CA VAL A 72 -2.95 0.70 -5.62
C VAL A 72 -2.11 1.98 -5.59
N GLU A 73 -2.74 3.12 -5.87
CA GLU A 73 -2.13 4.44 -5.86
C GLU A 73 -1.62 4.80 -4.45
N GLY A 74 -2.43 4.53 -3.43
CA GLY A 74 -2.08 4.71 -2.01
C GLY A 74 -0.92 3.81 -1.60
N SER A 75 -0.97 2.53 -1.97
CA SER A 75 0.11 1.56 -1.73
C SER A 75 1.44 2.02 -2.34
N LEU A 76 1.43 2.47 -3.60
CA LEU A 76 2.61 3.02 -4.26
C LEU A 76 3.12 4.29 -3.58
N ALA A 77 2.23 5.25 -3.32
CA ALA A 77 2.58 6.53 -2.68
C ALA A 77 3.17 6.34 -1.27
N ALA A 78 2.70 5.34 -0.52
CA ALA A 78 3.18 5.05 0.84
C ALA A 78 4.63 4.56 0.89
N ARG A 79 5.22 4.11 -0.23
CA ARG A 79 6.62 3.68 -0.33
C ARG A 79 7.55 4.83 -0.74
N ASP A 80 7.33 6.02 -0.18
CA ASP A 80 8.15 7.22 -0.41
C ASP A 80 9.42 7.21 0.47
N ILE A 81 10.28 6.24 0.21
CA ILE A 81 11.61 6.07 0.84
C ILE A 81 12.67 5.90 -0.25
N PRO A 82 13.95 6.19 0.00
CA PRO A 82 15.01 5.96 -0.98
C PRO A 82 14.97 4.53 -1.56
N GLY A 83 14.77 4.41 -2.87
CA GLY A 83 14.64 3.14 -3.57
C GLY A 83 13.23 2.52 -3.59
N GLY A 84 12.24 3.19 -3.00
CA GLY A 84 10.84 2.77 -2.99
C GLY A 84 10.11 3.03 -4.31
N THR A 85 8.85 2.58 -4.36
CA THR A 85 8.01 2.61 -5.57
C THR A 85 7.14 3.84 -5.72
N ALA A 86 7.22 4.80 -4.78
CA ALA A 86 6.48 6.05 -4.90
C ALA A 86 6.87 6.79 -6.19
N PRO A 87 5.92 7.44 -6.89
CA PRO A 87 6.22 8.14 -8.15
C PRO A 87 7.34 9.17 -8.02
N THR A 88 7.47 9.82 -6.86
CA THR A 88 8.57 10.73 -6.51
C THR A 88 9.93 10.02 -6.52
N GLN A 89 10.03 8.86 -5.87
CA GLN A 89 11.23 8.03 -5.80
C GLN A 89 11.62 7.46 -7.15
N VAL A 90 10.64 6.97 -7.93
CA VAL A 90 10.90 6.44 -9.27
C VAL A 90 11.41 7.55 -10.20
N ARG A 91 10.85 8.76 -10.14
CA ARG A 91 11.37 9.91 -10.90
C ARG A 91 12.80 10.27 -10.49
N ALA A 92 13.10 10.27 -9.20
CA ALA A 92 14.46 10.52 -8.71
C ALA A 92 15.44 9.43 -9.19
N ALA A 93 15.04 8.16 -9.14
CA ALA A 93 15.85 7.03 -9.63
C ALA A 93 16.13 7.13 -11.13
N ILE A 94 15.13 7.50 -11.94
CA ILE A 94 15.31 7.72 -13.39
C ILE A 94 16.30 8.86 -13.65
N ALA A 95 16.20 9.97 -12.92
CA ALA A 95 17.13 11.10 -13.08
C ALA A 95 18.57 10.70 -12.73
N ALA A 96 18.77 9.98 -11.61
CA ALA A 96 20.07 9.47 -11.19
C ALA A 96 20.66 8.48 -12.22
N ALA A 97 19.85 7.56 -12.75
CA ALA A 97 20.27 6.61 -13.77
C ALA A 97 20.71 7.32 -15.06
N ARG A 98 19.97 8.35 -15.51
CA ARG A 98 20.35 9.16 -16.67
C ARG A 98 21.69 9.88 -16.46
N ALA A 99 21.89 10.46 -15.28
CA ALA A 99 23.16 11.12 -14.95
C ALA A 99 24.34 10.12 -14.95
N ARG A 100 24.15 8.91 -14.41
CA ARG A 100 25.16 7.86 -14.44
C ARG A 100 25.50 7.44 -15.86
N LEU A 101 24.50 7.21 -16.72
CA LEU A 101 24.74 6.83 -18.11
C LEU A 101 25.57 7.86 -18.88
N GLU A 102 25.37 9.15 -18.60
CA GLU A 102 26.16 10.22 -19.23
C GLU A 102 27.62 10.25 -18.73
N GLN A 103 27.82 10.00 -17.43
CA GLN A 103 29.16 9.84 -16.85
C GLN A 103 29.89 8.65 -17.47
N ASP A 104 29.23 7.50 -17.56
CA ASP A 104 29.80 6.28 -18.13
C ASP A 104 30.15 6.47 -19.62
N ARG A 105 29.28 7.14 -20.38
CA ARG A 105 29.55 7.47 -21.79
C ARG A 105 30.76 8.39 -21.92
N SER A 106 30.89 9.40 -21.06
CA SER A 106 32.03 10.32 -21.06
C SER A 106 33.34 9.62 -20.68
N ALA A 107 33.30 8.61 -19.80
CA ALA A 107 34.47 7.87 -19.36
C ALA A 107 34.97 6.83 -20.38
N LEU A 108 34.12 6.42 -21.32
CA LEU A 108 34.43 5.46 -22.39
C LEU A 108 34.87 6.14 -23.70
N ALA A 109 34.76 7.46 -23.81
CA ALA A 109 35.18 8.25 -24.97
C ALA A 109 36.63 8.73 -24.84
#